data_AF-A0A316WT71-F1
#
_entry.id   AF-A0A316WT71-F1
#
_cell.length_a   1.000
_cell.length_b   1.000
_cell.length_c   1.000
_cell.angle_alpha   90.00
_cell.angle_beta   90.00
_cell.angle_gamma   90.00
#
_symmetry.space_group_name_H-M   'P 1'
#
loop_
_entity.id
_entity.type
_entity.pdbx_description
1 polymer ?
#
loop_
_entity_poly.entity_id
_entity_poly.type
_entity_poly.pdbx_seq_one_letter_code
_entity_poly.pdbx_strand_id
1 'polypeptide(L)' 'MKTSTSNNQYAEANNILIIIVSMLLGYNIYQEIYHPENSDLLLCIALVILTSVMVKKYGTKTEQKDKK' A
#
# COMPACT_ATOMS: atom_id res chain seq x y z
N MET A 1 -29.30 -8.92 -9.94
CA MET A 1 -27.95 -8.38 -10.18
C MET A 1 -27.04 -8.87 -9.06
N LYS A 2 -26.10 -9.79 -9.33
CA LYS A 2 -25.16 -10.28 -8.32
C LYS A 2 -24.10 -9.21 -8.10
N THR A 3 -24.35 -8.27 -7.19
CA THR A 3 -23.40 -7.22 -6.86
C THR A 3 -22.18 -7.89 -6.23
N SER A 4 -21.10 -7.91 -6.99
CA SER A 4 -19.84 -8.51 -6.59
C SER A 4 -19.18 -7.62 -5.52
N THR A 5 -19.66 -7.71 -4.28
CA THR A 5 -19.14 -7.01 -3.09
C THR A 5 -17.66 -7.35 -2.82
N SER A 6 -17.13 -8.39 -3.47
CA SER A 6 -15.73 -8.80 -3.39
C SER A 6 -14.75 -7.90 -4.16
N ASN A 7 -15.17 -7.17 -5.19
CA ASN A 7 -14.23 -6.49 -6.08
C ASN A 7 -13.77 -5.12 -5.53
N ASN A 8 -14.59 -4.48 -4.68
CA ASN A 8 -14.28 -3.16 -4.11
C ASN A 8 -13.42 -3.24 -2.84
N GLN A 9 -13.51 -4.33 -2.06
CA GLN A 9 -12.80 -4.46 -0.79
C GLN A 9 -11.27 -4.47 -0.97
N TYR A 10 -10.77 -5.06 -2.04
CA TYR A 10 -9.34 -5.05 -2.35
C TYR A 10 -8.87 -3.68 -2.84
N ALA A 11 -9.70 -2.95 -3.59
CA ALA A 11 -9.36 -1.60 -4.03
C ALA A 11 -9.32 -0.62 -2.84
N GLU A 12 -10.31 -0.70 -1.95
CA GLU A 12 -10.41 0.10 -0.74
C GLU A 12 -9.28 -0.21 0.25
N ALA A 13 -9.03 -1.49 0.53
CA ALA A 13 -7.94 -1.91 1.42
C ALA A 13 -6.58 -1.45 0.88
N ASN A 14 -6.37 -1.54 -0.43
CA ASN A 14 -5.12 -1.10 -1.05
C ASN A 14 -4.94 0.43 -0.95
N ASN A 15 -6.02 1.20 -1.06
CA ASN A 15 -6.00 2.65 -0.89
C ASN A 15 -5.66 3.05 0.56
N ILE A 16 -6.27 2.37 1.55
CA ILE A 16 -5.95 2.55 2.97
C ILE A 16 -4.48 2.19 3.24
N LEU A 17 -4.01 1.10 2.66
CA LEU A 17 -2.62 0.63 2.83
C LEU A 17 -1.62 1.63 2.25
N ILE A 18 -1.92 2.23 1.09
CA ILE A 18 -1.11 3.31 0.49
C ILE A 18 -1.04 4.53 1.42
N ILE A 19 -2.15 4.95 2.03
CA ILE A 19 -2.17 6.09 2.95
C ILE A 19 -1.29 5.81 4.17
N ILE A 20 -1.47 4.64 4.80
CA ILE A 20 -0.70 4.24 5.99
C ILE A 20 0.80 4.18 5.67
N VAL A 21 1.16 3.58 4.54
CA VAL A 21 2.56 3.43 4.12
C VAL A 21 3.18 4.78 3.77
N SER A 22 2.43 5.68 3.14
CA SER A 22 2.90 7.04 2.85
C SER A 22 3.14 7.85 4.12
N MET A 23 2.26 7.71 5.12
CA MET A 23 2.40 8.40 6.41
C MET A 23 3.60 7.87 7.20
N LEU A 24 3.77 6.54 7.25
CA LEU A 24 4.95 5.90 7.86
C LEU A 24 6.24 6.29 7.16
N LEU A 25 6.22 6.37 5.82
CA LEU A 25 7.39 6.80 5.04
C LEU A 25 7.77 8.24 5.33
N GLY A 26 6.80 9.16 5.36
CA GLY A 26 7.04 10.56 5.70
C GLY A 26 7.60 10.72 7.11
N TYR A 27 7.05 9.98 8.09
CA TYR A 27 7.53 10.00 9.47
C TYR A 27 8.97 9.49 9.59
N ASN A 28 9.28 8.34 8.97
CA ASN A 28 10.63 7.78 9.00
C ASN A 28 11.65 8.64 8.26
N ILE A 29 11.28 9.29 7.14
CA ILE A 29 12.16 10.26 6.45
C ILE A 29 12.44 11.48 7.34
N TYR A 30 11.41 12.03 7.99
CA TYR A 30 11.60 13.14 8.93
C TYR A 30 12.53 12.75 10.07
N GLN A 31 12.34 11.55 10.62
CA GLN A 31 13.15 11.01 11.69
C GLN A 31 14.58 10.73 11.22
N GLU A 32 14.81 10.22 10.02
CA GLU A 32 16.16 10.03 9.44
C GLU A 32 16.93 11.36 9.33
N ILE A 33 16.22 12.47 9.03
CA ILE A 33 16.83 13.80 8.87
C ILE A 33 17.11 14.47 10.22
N TYR A 34 16.18 14.35 11.19
CA TYR A 34 16.26 15.09 12.47
C TYR A 34 16.77 14.26 13.65
N HIS A 35 16.52 12.96 13.67
CA HIS A 35 16.84 12.02 14.75
C HIS A 35 17.17 10.62 14.19
N PRO A 36 18.25 10.46 13.40
CA PRO A 36 18.58 9.24 12.68
C PRO A 36 18.79 8.02 13.59
N GLU A 37 19.09 8.23 14.86
CA GLU A 37 19.18 7.16 15.87
C GLU A 37 17.84 6.49 16.19
N ASN A 38 16.71 7.10 15.81
CA ASN A 38 15.37 6.60 16.08
C ASN A 38 14.60 6.18 14.82
N SER A 39 15.16 6.36 13.61
CA SER A 39 14.49 6.04 12.35
C SER A 39 14.63 4.56 12.00
N ASP A 40 13.51 3.92 11.63
CA ASP A 40 13.48 2.52 11.22
C ASP A 40 13.24 2.41 9.70
N LEU A 41 14.18 3.01 8.94
CA LEU A 41 14.11 3.14 7.48
C LEU A 41 13.98 1.79 6.78
N LEU A 42 14.62 0.75 7.33
CA LEU A 42 14.54 -0.63 6.83
C LEU A 42 13.11 -1.17 6.84
N LEU A 43 12.39 -0.98 7.95
CA LEU A 43 11.00 -1.41 8.10
C LEU A 43 10.10 -0.66 7.12
N CYS A 44 10.37 0.62 6.89
CA CYS A 44 9.63 1.45 5.95
C CYS A 44 9.82 1.02 4.49
N ILE A 45 11.06 0.71 4.09
CA ILE A 45 11.36 0.18 2.74
C ILE A 45 10.68 -1.18 2.53
N ALA A 46 10.72 -2.07 3.53
CA ALA A 46 10.05 -3.36 3.47
C ALA A 46 8.53 -3.22 3.26
N LEU A 47 7.90 -2.27 3.95
CA LEU A 47 6.47 -1.95 3.78
C LEU A 47 6.14 -1.41 2.38
N VAL A 48 6.98 -0.53 1.83
CA VAL A 48 6.79 0.00 0.46
C VAL A 48 6.86 -1.13 -0.57
N ILE A 49 7.84 -2.03 -0.44
CA ILE A 49 7.98 -3.19 -1.33
C ILE A 49 6.75 -4.10 -1.21
N LEU A 50 6.31 -4.41 0.01
CA LEU A 50 5.13 -5.24 0.26
C LEU A 50 3.86 -4.63 -0.35
N THR A 51 3.67 -3.34 -0.17
CA THR A 51 2.54 -2.58 -0.73
C THR A 51 2.57 -2.62 -2.25
N SER A 52 3.73 -2.38 -2.87
CA SER A 52 3.88 -2.43 -4.32
C SER A 52 3.57 -3.82 -4.88
N VAL A 53 4.01 -4.89 -4.20
CA VAL A 53 3.68 -6.28 -4.56
C VAL A 53 2.18 -6.55 -4.42
N MET A 54 1.54 -6.07 -3.35
CA MET A 54 0.08 -6.24 -3.17
C MET A 54 -0.72 -5.47 -4.24
N VAL A 55 -0.38 -4.21 -4.52
CA VAL A 55 -0.99 -3.43 -5.60
C VAL A 55 -0.85 -4.16 -6.93
N LYS A 56 0.36 -4.64 -7.26
CA LYS A 56 0.63 -5.31 -8.54
C LYS A 56 -0.10 -6.65 -8.66
N LYS A 57 -0.22 -7.41 -7.58
CA LYS A 57 -0.84 -8.75 -7.57
C LYS A 57 -2.37 -8.72 -7.49
N TYR A 58 -2.93 -7.77 -6.74
CA TYR A 58 -4.36 -7.69 -6.45
C TYR A 58 -5.07 -6.56 -7.20
N GLY A 59 -4.39 -5.45 -7.51
CA GLY A 59 -4.93 -4.35 -8.31
C GLY A 59 -5.11 -4.72 -9.80
N THR A 60 -4.12 -5.40 -10.40
CA THR A 60 -4.20 -5.80 -11.82
C THR A 60 -5.22 -6.91 -12.11
N LYS A 61 -5.60 -7.71 -11.09
CA LYS A 61 -6.62 -8.76 -11.24
C LYS A 61 -8.04 -8.21 -11.36
N THR A 62 -8.29 -6.99 -10.88
CA THR A 62 -9.61 -6.36 -10.99
C THR A 62 -9.86 -5.84 -12.42
N GLU A 63 -8.83 -5.31 -13.09
CA GLU A 63 -8.97 -4.76 -14.45
C GLU A 63 -9.20 -5.81 -15.55
N GLN A 64 -8.73 -7.06 -15.36
CA GLN A 64 -8.93 -8.10 -16.37
C GLN A 64 -10.33 -8.75 -16.35
N LYS A 65 -11.14 -8.51 -15.32
CA LYS A 65 -12.52 -9.04 -15.25
C LYS A 65 -13.59 -8.06 -15.73
N ASP A 66 -13.24 -6.81 -15.98
CA ASP A 66 -14.17 -5.77 -16.46
C ASP A 66 -14.15 -5.61 -18.00
N LYS A 67 -13.20 -6.26 -18.68
CA LYS A 67 -13.08 -6.25 -20.15
C LYS A 67 -13.37 -7.61 -20.81
N LYS A 68 -14.43 -8.31 -20.40
CA LYS A 68 -14.91 -9.49 -21.15
C LYS A 68 -16.41 -9.52 -21.28
#